data_AF-A0A3D5NVS6-F1
#
_entry.id   AF-A0A3D5NVS6-F1
#
_cell.length_a   1.000
_cell.length_b   1.000
_cell.length_c   1.000
_cell.angle_alpha   90.00
_cell.angle_beta   90.00
_cell.angle_gamma   90.00
#
_symmetry.space_group_name_H-M   'P 1'
#
loop_
_entity.id
_entity.type
_entity.pdbx_description
1 polymer ?
#
loop_
_entity_poly.entity_id
_entity_poly.type
_entity_poly.pdbx_seq_one_letter_code
_entity_poly.pdbx_strand_id
1 'polypeptide(L)'
;VEFLVDKHRHFYFLEMNTRLQVEHPVTEMVTQIDLVAEQIKIADGQPLTLSQKDVKSTGHAIECRIYAEDARQDFMPSTGTIKALIIPNGFGTRFDGAIRHGSEVTPFYDPMLGKLVTWGKDRKSALDRMHRALSEFLIAGIETSIGFCDAVIQHPQFRNGPYDTHFYQTYQADLLGKLNEITPEAGLAAGLTAAAHQFQPGSNGKIHANGENKQVSSWVQIRRREQLQ
;
A
#
# COMPACT_ATOMS: atom_id res chain seq x y z
N VAL A 1 7.04 -5.50 -20.39
CA VAL A 1 8.16 -5.13 -21.29
C VAL A 1 8.58 -3.74 -20.89
N GLU A 2 9.88 -3.53 -20.72
CA GLU A 2 10.44 -2.27 -20.21
C GLU A 2 11.13 -1.50 -21.33
N PHE A 3 10.92 -0.19 -21.34
CA PHE A 3 11.51 0.74 -22.30
C PHE A 3 12.11 1.92 -21.56
N LEU A 4 13.25 2.42 -22.05
CA LEU A 4 13.75 3.75 -21.73
C LEU A 4 13.20 4.74 -22.76
N VAL A 5 12.82 5.93 -22.29
CA VAL A 5 12.31 7.01 -23.14
C VAL A 5 13.24 8.21 -22.99
N ASP A 6 13.81 8.67 -24.10
CA ASP A 6 14.67 9.85 -24.09
C ASP A 6 13.86 11.16 -24.13
N LYS A 7 14.57 12.29 -24.01
CA LYS A 7 13.98 13.65 -24.07
C LYS A 7 13.25 13.98 -25.37
N HIS A 8 13.46 13.20 -26.43
CA HIS A 8 12.82 13.34 -27.74
C HIS A 8 11.66 12.35 -27.94
N ARG A 9 11.32 11.56 -26.91
CA ARG A 9 10.29 10.52 -26.93
C ARG A 9 10.61 9.34 -27.86
N HIS A 10 11.90 9.04 -28.05
CA HIS A 10 12.31 7.78 -28.65
C HIS A 10 12.31 6.67 -27.60
N PHE A 11 11.75 5.51 -27.97
CA PHE A 11 11.63 4.34 -27.10
C PHE A 11 12.74 3.35 -27.41
N TYR A 12 13.46 2.92 -26.38
CA TYR A 12 14.52 1.92 -26.48
C TYR A 12 14.15 0.74 -25.59
N PHE A 13 14.01 -0.44 -26.17
CA PHE A 13 13.75 -1.66 -25.40
C PHE A 13 14.91 -1.91 -24.44
N LEU A 14 14.58 -2.19 -23.17
CA LEU A 14 15.55 -2.55 -22.16
C LEU A 14 15.52 -4.05 -21.92
N GLU A 15 14.39 -4.56 -21.43
CA GLU A 15 14.22 -5.96 -21.10
C GLU A 15 12.75 -6.41 -21.06
N MET A 16 12.55 -7.72 -20.89
CA MET A 16 11.25 -8.32 -20.68
C MET A 16 11.29 -9.23 -19.44
N ASN A 17 10.54 -8.83 -18.41
CA ASN A 17 10.33 -9.65 -17.23
C ASN A 17 9.21 -10.68 -17.46
N THR A 18 9.55 -11.97 -17.48
CA THR A 18 8.62 -13.10 -17.73
C THR A 18 7.88 -13.55 -16.47
N ARG A 19 7.42 -12.59 -15.66
CA ARG A 19 6.67 -12.80 -14.41
C ARG A 19 5.74 -11.62 -14.15
N LEU A 20 4.78 -11.82 -13.23
CA LEU A 20 3.98 -10.71 -12.71
C LEU A 20 4.91 -9.67 -12.05
N GLN A 21 4.66 -8.38 -12.33
CA GLN A 21 5.39 -7.29 -11.70
C GLN A 21 4.78 -6.89 -10.37
N VAL A 22 5.59 -6.34 -9.48
CA VAL A 22 5.14 -5.89 -8.15
C VAL A 22 4.08 -4.80 -8.32
N GLU A 23 4.33 -3.88 -9.24
CA GLU A 23 3.52 -2.71 -9.61
C GLU A 23 2.32 -3.02 -10.52
N HIS A 24 1.98 -4.30 -10.75
CA HIS A 24 0.77 -4.64 -11.51
C HIS A 24 -0.53 -3.97 -11.01
N PRO A 25 -0.73 -3.67 -9.70
CA PRO A 25 -1.96 -3.03 -9.24
C PRO A 25 -2.24 -1.68 -9.91
N VAL A 26 -1.24 -0.89 -10.31
CA VAL A 26 -1.53 0.38 -11.01
C VAL A 26 -2.21 0.14 -12.35
N THR A 27 -1.89 -0.97 -13.02
CA THR A 27 -2.57 -1.37 -14.25
C THR A 27 -3.97 -1.88 -13.95
N GLU A 28 -4.13 -2.77 -12.98
CA GLU A 28 -5.45 -3.30 -12.59
C GLU A 28 -6.41 -2.19 -12.18
N MET A 29 -5.93 -1.18 -11.44
CA MET A 29 -6.77 -0.08 -10.96
C MET A 29 -7.30 0.80 -12.10
N VAL A 30 -6.61 0.91 -13.24
CA VAL A 30 -7.08 1.70 -14.39
C VAL A 30 -7.81 0.87 -15.43
N THR A 31 -7.49 -0.43 -15.55
CA THR A 31 -8.12 -1.33 -16.54
C THR A 31 -9.28 -2.15 -15.98
N GLN A 32 -9.35 -2.32 -14.66
CA GLN A 32 -10.28 -3.22 -13.95
C GLN A 32 -10.11 -4.69 -14.35
N ILE A 33 -8.93 -5.07 -14.83
CA ILE A 33 -8.57 -6.44 -15.16
C ILE A 33 -7.75 -7.01 -14.00
N ASP A 34 -8.19 -8.12 -13.43
CA ASP A 34 -7.43 -8.90 -12.45
C ASP A 34 -6.42 -9.79 -13.19
N LEU A 35 -5.15 -9.40 -13.14
CA LEU A 35 -4.07 -10.06 -13.87
C LEU A 35 -3.72 -11.41 -13.26
N VAL A 36 -3.86 -11.57 -11.94
CA VAL A 36 -3.62 -12.84 -11.26
C VAL A 36 -4.69 -13.86 -11.63
N ALA A 37 -5.96 -13.44 -11.67
CA ALA A 37 -7.06 -14.29 -12.09
C ALA A 37 -6.91 -14.75 -13.54
N GLU A 38 -6.53 -13.85 -14.46
CA GLU A 38 -6.26 -14.24 -15.86
C GLU A 38 -5.06 -15.19 -15.97
N GLN A 39 -3.99 -14.99 -15.19
CA GLN A 39 -2.86 -15.92 -15.14
C GLN A 39 -3.30 -17.33 -14.72
N ILE A 40 -4.16 -17.46 -13.71
CA ILE A 40 -4.67 -18.75 -13.25
C ILE A 40 -5.53 -19.41 -14.34
N LYS A 41 -6.44 -18.67 -14.98
CA LYS A 41 -7.28 -19.21 -16.07
C LYS A 41 -6.44 -19.72 -17.24
N ILE A 42 -5.43 -18.96 -17.66
CA ILE A 42 -4.53 -19.34 -18.75
C ILE A 42 -3.72 -20.58 -18.36
N ALA A 43 -3.23 -20.65 -17.11
CA ALA A 43 -2.51 -21.81 -16.61
C ALA A 43 -3.40 -23.08 -16.56
N ASP A 44 -4.71 -22.90 -16.38
CA ASP A 44 -5.75 -23.95 -16.50
C ASP A 44 -6.11 -24.30 -17.95
N GLY A 45 -5.39 -23.74 -18.94
CA GLY A 45 -5.61 -24.00 -20.36
C GLY A 45 -6.81 -23.27 -20.97
N GLN A 46 -7.44 -22.35 -20.23
CA GLN A 46 -8.52 -21.52 -20.75
C GLN A 46 -7.97 -20.45 -21.71
N PRO A 47 -8.71 -20.06 -22.76
CA PRO A 47 -8.31 -18.95 -23.61
C PRO A 47 -8.35 -17.63 -22.83
N LEU A 48 -7.65 -16.62 -23.35
CA LEU A 48 -7.73 -15.26 -22.83
C LEU A 48 -9.19 -14.78 -22.87
N THR A 49 -9.71 -14.28 -21.75
CA THR A 49 -11.12 -13.86 -21.66
C THR A 49 -11.39 -12.50 -22.29
N LEU A 50 -10.32 -11.81 -22.70
CA LEU A 50 -10.31 -10.43 -23.16
C LEU A 50 -9.73 -10.34 -24.56
N SER A 51 -10.23 -9.40 -25.35
CA SER A 51 -9.60 -8.95 -26.59
C SER A 51 -9.09 -7.52 -26.44
N GLN A 52 -8.23 -7.07 -27.36
CA GLN A 52 -7.58 -5.75 -27.24
C GLN A 52 -8.59 -4.59 -27.17
N LYS A 53 -9.76 -4.71 -27.80
CA LYS A 53 -10.83 -3.69 -27.77
C LYS A 53 -11.54 -3.59 -26.41
N ASP A 54 -11.43 -4.63 -25.59
CA ASP A 54 -12.06 -4.69 -24.26
C ASP A 54 -11.17 -3.98 -23.21
N VAL A 55 -9.87 -3.88 -23.46
CA VAL A 55 -8.90 -3.22 -22.58
C VAL A 55 -9.04 -1.70 -22.69
N LYS A 56 -9.71 -1.11 -21.70
CA LYS A 56 -9.88 0.34 -21.57
C LYS A 56 -9.19 0.83 -20.31
N SER A 57 -8.36 1.85 -20.43
CA SER A 57 -7.75 2.52 -19.28
C SER A 57 -8.58 3.72 -18.88
N THR A 58 -9.02 3.80 -17.62
CA THR A 58 -9.80 4.91 -17.08
C THR A 58 -9.17 5.48 -15.82
N GLY A 59 -9.11 6.81 -15.75
CA GLY A 59 -8.48 7.52 -14.63
C GLY A 59 -6.95 7.39 -14.61
N HIS A 60 -6.40 7.48 -13.40
CA HIS A 60 -4.97 7.38 -13.14
C HIS A 60 -4.76 6.67 -11.81
N ALA A 61 -3.73 5.82 -11.74
CA ALA A 61 -3.35 5.13 -10.52
C ALA A 61 -1.90 5.42 -10.15
N ILE A 62 -1.62 5.43 -8.84
CA ILE A 62 -0.30 5.66 -8.26
C ILE A 62 -0.09 4.60 -7.20
N GLU A 63 1.10 4.01 -7.18
CA GLU A 63 1.52 3.06 -6.15
C GLU A 63 2.74 3.61 -5.41
N CYS A 64 2.72 3.49 -4.09
CA CYS A 64 3.86 3.67 -3.22
C CYS A 64 4.19 2.33 -2.57
N ARG A 65 5.46 1.91 -2.68
CA ARG A 65 5.98 0.76 -1.92
C ARG A 65 6.29 1.20 -0.51
N ILE A 66 5.65 0.55 0.45
CA ILE A 66 5.84 0.81 1.87
C ILE A 66 6.92 -0.16 2.36
N TYR A 67 8.11 0.39 2.60
CA TYR A 67 9.29 -0.33 3.05
C TYR A 67 9.53 -0.08 4.54
N ALA A 68 10.08 -1.07 5.23
CA ALA A 68 10.67 -0.90 6.55
C ALA A 68 12.11 -0.40 6.40
N GLU A 69 12.25 0.88 6.07
CA GLU A 69 13.52 1.56 5.81
C GLU A 69 13.46 2.99 6.36
N ASP A 70 14.61 3.49 6.85
CA ASP A 70 14.75 4.88 7.29
C ASP A 70 15.42 5.73 6.21
N ALA A 71 14.62 6.53 5.49
CA ALA A 71 15.12 7.44 4.46
C ALA A 71 16.08 8.52 5.01
N ARG A 72 16.03 8.85 6.31
CA ARG A 72 16.96 9.81 6.93
C ARG A 72 18.35 9.21 7.11
N GLN A 73 18.44 7.89 7.13
CA GLN A 73 19.66 7.12 7.26
C GLN A 73 19.92 6.33 5.98
N ASP A 74 19.86 6.99 4.82
CA ASP A 74 20.18 6.42 3.52
C ASP A 74 19.42 5.11 3.22
N PHE A 75 18.13 5.07 3.58
CA PHE A 75 17.24 3.91 3.41
C PHE A 75 17.75 2.64 4.12
N MET A 76 18.43 2.80 5.26
CA MET A 76 18.83 1.65 6.08
C MET A 76 17.59 0.81 6.47
N PRO A 77 17.64 -0.54 6.31
CA PRO A 77 16.56 -1.41 6.74
C PRO A 77 16.24 -1.28 8.23
N SER A 78 14.96 -1.23 8.54
CA SER A 78 14.42 -1.18 9.90
C SER A 78 13.81 -2.52 10.28
N THR A 79 14.39 -3.19 11.27
CA THR A 79 13.87 -4.45 11.82
C THR A 79 13.20 -4.21 13.16
N GLY A 80 12.29 -5.10 13.54
CA GLY A 80 11.59 -5.01 14.82
C GLY A 80 10.15 -5.47 14.74
N THR A 81 9.35 -5.09 15.73
CA THR A 81 7.95 -5.50 15.82
C THR A 81 7.03 -4.31 15.59
N ILE A 82 6.00 -4.50 14.76
CA ILE A 82 4.94 -3.51 14.56
C ILE A 82 4.09 -3.42 15.83
N LYS A 83 4.23 -2.32 16.57
CA LYS A 83 3.54 -2.05 17.84
C LYS A 83 2.16 -1.42 17.66
N ALA A 84 1.95 -0.70 16.57
CA ALA A 84 0.65 -0.16 16.20
C ALA A 84 0.54 -0.07 14.67
N LEU A 85 -0.67 -0.25 14.15
CA LEU A 85 -0.94 -0.29 12.72
C LEU A 85 -2.31 0.31 12.42
N ILE A 86 -2.35 1.33 11.56
CA ILE A 86 -3.57 1.85 10.92
C ILE A 86 -3.31 1.83 9.42
N ILE A 87 -4.03 0.97 8.70
CA ILE A 87 -3.95 0.88 7.24
C ILE A 87 -5.02 1.83 6.66
N PRO A 88 -4.64 2.75 5.74
CA PRO A 88 -5.59 3.66 5.14
C PRO A 88 -6.58 2.90 4.25
N ASN A 89 -7.80 3.42 4.15
CA ASN A 89 -8.85 2.84 3.33
C ASN A 89 -9.68 3.95 2.66
N GLY A 90 -10.76 3.56 1.97
CA GLY A 90 -11.71 4.46 1.35
C GLY A 90 -11.74 4.34 -0.18
N PHE A 91 -12.63 5.13 -0.79
CA PHE A 91 -12.86 5.06 -2.23
C PHE A 91 -11.57 5.34 -3.03
N GLY A 92 -11.22 4.42 -3.92
CA GLY A 92 -10.04 4.52 -4.77
C GLY A 92 -8.72 4.32 -4.03
N THR A 93 -8.72 3.70 -2.84
CA THR A 93 -7.52 3.31 -2.10
C THR A 93 -7.50 1.79 -1.95
N ARG A 94 -6.37 1.16 -2.27
CA ARG A 94 -6.11 -0.27 -2.15
C ARG A 94 -4.79 -0.47 -1.43
N PHE A 95 -4.74 -1.43 -0.52
CA PHE A 95 -3.50 -1.81 0.15
C PHE A 95 -3.28 -3.32 -0.01
N ASP A 96 -2.16 -3.67 -0.65
CA ASP A 96 -1.71 -5.06 -0.80
C ASP A 96 -0.54 -5.28 0.17
N GLY A 97 -0.80 -5.88 1.33
CA GLY A 97 0.24 -6.18 2.31
C GLY A 97 -0.16 -7.31 3.25
N ALA A 98 0.82 -7.93 3.90
CA ALA A 98 0.61 -9.05 4.81
C ALA A 98 0.84 -8.68 6.29
N ILE A 99 1.13 -7.40 6.58
CA ILE A 99 1.43 -6.91 7.92
C ILE A 99 0.19 -6.78 8.82
N ARG A 100 0.42 -7.01 10.11
CA ARG A 100 -0.58 -6.92 11.19
C ARG A 100 0.08 -6.36 12.45
N HIS A 101 -0.72 -5.86 13.39
CA HIS A 101 -0.23 -5.57 14.74
C HIS A 101 0.50 -6.81 15.32
N GLY A 102 1.70 -6.61 15.85
CA GLY A 102 2.55 -7.66 16.39
C GLY A 102 3.40 -8.41 15.35
N SER A 103 3.32 -8.06 14.06
CA SER A 103 4.19 -8.67 13.04
C SER A 103 5.65 -8.32 13.28
N GLU A 104 6.54 -9.28 13.11
CA GLU A 104 7.98 -9.10 13.17
C GLU A 104 8.55 -8.88 11.77
N VAL A 105 9.34 -7.82 11.61
CA VAL A 105 10.13 -7.52 10.42
C VAL A 105 11.55 -7.99 10.68
N THR A 106 11.93 -9.05 9.99
CA THR A 106 13.23 -9.72 10.13
C THR A 106 14.20 -9.28 9.03
N PRO A 107 15.52 -9.40 9.24
CA PRO A 107 16.51 -9.06 8.21
C PRO A 107 16.65 -10.12 7.10
N PHE A 108 15.88 -11.21 7.15
CA PHE A 108 16.05 -12.35 6.24
C PHE A 108 15.33 -12.20 4.89
N TYR A 109 14.46 -11.21 4.76
CA TYR A 109 13.62 -11.01 3.58
C TYR A 109 13.66 -9.55 3.13
N ASP A 110 13.07 -9.30 1.95
CA ASP A 110 12.85 -7.95 1.44
C ASP A 110 12.05 -7.10 2.46
N PRO A 111 12.46 -5.84 2.72
CA PRO A 111 11.83 -5.01 3.75
C PRO A 111 10.42 -4.49 3.37
N MET A 112 9.83 -4.95 2.26
CA MET A 112 8.52 -4.46 1.81
C MET A 112 7.41 -4.94 2.74
N LEU A 113 6.71 -3.97 3.33
CA LEU A 113 5.56 -4.18 4.22
C LEU A 113 4.25 -4.27 3.43
N GLY A 114 4.19 -3.59 2.28
CA GLY A 114 3.08 -3.66 1.35
C GLY A 114 3.11 -2.58 0.29
N LYS A 115 2.07 -2.55 -0.54
CA LYS A 115 1.88 -1.59 -1.62
C LYS A 115 0.63 -0.79 -1.34
N LEU A 116 0.78 0.53 -1.21
CA LEU A 116 -0.35 1.44 -1.13
C LEU A 116 -0.64 1.96 -2.53
N VAL A 117 -1.85 1.74 -3.01
CA VAL A 117 -2.26 2.10 -4.37
C VAL A 117 -3.46 3.03 -4.28
N THR A 118 -3.43 4.13 -5.02
CA THR A 118 -4.60 5.00 -5.16
C THR A 118 -4.98 5.16 -6.62
N TRP A 119 -6.28 5.33 -6.86
CA TRP A 119 -6.85 5.64 -8.17
C TRP A 119 -7.66 6.91 -8.09
N GLY A 120 -7.63 7.75 -9.12
CA GLY A 120 -8.50 8.90 -9.28
C GLY A 120 -8.91 9.10 -10.74
N LYS A 121 -9.95 9.92 -10.96
CA LYS A 121 -10.42 10.27 -12.31
C LYS A 121 -9.35 10.94 -13.19
N ASP A 122 -8.35 11.55 -12.55
CA ASP A 122 -7.19 12.18 -13.15
C ASP A 122 -5.98 12.03 -12.21
N ARG A 123 -4.78 12.34 -12.72
CA ARG A 123 -3.52 12.21 -11.97
C ARG A 123 -3.53 13.05 -10.69
N LYS A 124 -4.07 14.28 -10.74
CA LYS A 124 -4.15 15.16 -9.57
C LYS A 124 -4.99 14.51 -8.46
N SER A 125 -6.15 13.97 -8.81
CA SER A 125 -7.06 13.29 -7.86
C SER A 125 -6.44 12.02 -7.28
N ALA A 126 -5.63 11.29 -8.06
CA ALA A 126 -4.87 10.14 -7.57
C ALA A 126 -3.78 10.56 -6.57
N LEU A 127 -3.02 11.62 -6.88
CA LEU A 127 -2.00 12.20 -6.00
C LEU A 127 -2.60 12.74 -4.69
N ASP A 128 -3.68 13.53 -4.78
CA ASP A 128 -4.37 14.10 -3.61
C ASP A 128 -4.87 12.99 -2.68
N ARG A 129 -5.38 11.90 -3.27
CA ARG A 129 -5.81 10.72 -2.52
C ARG A 129 -4.63 9.94 -1.94
N MET A 130 -3.50 9.85 -2.64
CA MET A 130 -2.29 9.21 -2.11
C MET A 130 -1.76 9.96 -0.90
N HIS A 131 -1.65 11.29 -0.98
CA HIS A 131 -1.25 12.14 0.14
C HIS A 131 -2.14 11.94 1.37
N ARG A 132 -3.47 11.94 1.19
CA ARG A 132 -4.42 11.62 2.26
C ARG A 132 -4.15 10.22 2.85
N ALA A 133 -4.04 9.21 1.99
CA ALA A 133 -3.86 7.83 2.43
C ALA A 133 -2.53 7.63 3.19
N LEU A 134 -1.44 8.25 2.73
CA LEU A 134 -0.16 8.23 3.44
C LEU A 134 -0.23 8.96 4.79
N SER A 135 -0.96 10.08 4.86
CA SER A 135 -1.15 10.84 6.11
C SER A 135 -1.97 10.08 7.17
N GLU A 136 -2.84 9.17 6.73
CA GLU A 136 -3.62 8.27 7.61
C GLU A 136 -2.87 6.97 7.95
N PHE A 137 -1.80 6.63 7.22
CA PHE A 137 -1.08 5.38 7.37
C PHE A 137 -0.12 5.45 8.56
N LEU A 138 -0.48 4.76 9.64
CA LEU A 138 0.36 4.63 10.82
C LEU A 138 0.98 3.24 10.91
N ILE A 139 2.31 3.19 11.01
CA ILE A 139 3.06 2.00 11.43
C ILE A 139 4.00 2.46 12.54
N ALA A 140 3.85 1.91 13.75
CA ALA A 140 4.69 2.24 14.89
C ALA A 140 5.57 1.05 15.29
N GLY A 141 6.78 1.31 15.80
CA GLY A 141 7.72 0.30 16.27
C GLY A 141 8.88 0.00 15.33
N ILE A 142 8.81 0.48 14.09
CA ILE A 142 9.85 0.44 13.05
C ILE A 142 9.80 1.74 12.24
N GLU A 143 10.90 2.08 11.58
CA GLU A 143 10.96 3.16 10.60
C GLU A 143 10.40 2.70 9.25
N THR A 144 9.80 3.61 8.49
CA THR A 144 9.18 3.27 7.20
C THR A 144 9.35 4.34 6.14
N SER A 145 9.20 3.93 4.87
CA SER A 145 9.23 4.84 3.71
C SER A 145 8.00 5.75 3.60
N ILE A 146 6.97 5.63 4.47
CA ILE A 146 5.70 6.37 4.36
C ILE A 146 5.92 7.88 4.26
N GLY A 147 6.71 8.45 5.18
CA GLY A 147 7.00 9.88 5.19
C GLY A 147 7.77 10.34 3.96
N PHE A 148 8.71 9.52 3.48
CA PHE A 148 9.45 9.82 2.25
C PHE A 148 8.56 9.77 1.02
N CYS A 149 7.70 8.74 0.90
CA CYS A 149 6.70 8.67 -0.16
C CYS A 149 5.81 9.92 -0.16
N ASP A 150 5.36 10.37 1.02
CA ASP A 150 4.52 11.56 1.10
C ASP A 150 5.26 12.83 0.65
N ALA A 151 6.53 12.99 1.03
CA ALA A 151 7.38 14.07 0.56
C ALA A 151 7.50 14.10 -0.98
N VAL A 152 7.64 12.92 -1.61
CA VAL A 152 7.66 12.79 -3.08
C VAL A 152 6.31 13.15 -3.70
N ILE A 153 5.20 12.62 -3.18
CA ILE A 153 3.83 12.89 -3.68
C ILE A 153 3.49 14.39 -3.60
N GLN A 154 4.01 15.08 -2.59
CA GLN A 154 3.85 16.52 -2.41
C GLN A 154 4.89 17.37 -3.17
N HIS A 155 5.94 16.77 -3.74
CA HIS A 155 6.99 17.53 -4.42
C HIS A 155 6.48 18.16 -5.73
N PRO A 156 6.64 19.48 -5.96
CA PRO A 156 6.09 20.16 -7.14
C PRO A 156 6.51 19.53 -8.47
N GLN A 157 7.76 19.11 -8.61
CA GLN A 157 8.26 18.48 -9.84
C GLN A 157 7.61 17.13 -10.09
N PHE A 158 7.37 16.33 -9.04
CA PHE A 158 6.64 15.07 -9.17
C PHE A 158 5.17 15.32 -9.52
N ARG A 159 4.52 16.31 -8.90
CA ARG A 159 3.12 16.64 -9.15
C ARG A 159 2.88 17.21 -10.54
N ASN A 160 3.82 17.99 -11.08
CA ASN A 160 3.71 18.58 -12.40
C ASN A 160 4.00 17.58 -13.53
N GLY A 161 4.74 16.49 -13.25
CA GLY A 161 5.05 15.44 -14.24
C GLY A 161 6.41 15.51 -14.97
N PRO A 162 7.20 16.61 -14.98
CA PRO A 162 8.52 16.59 -15.61
C PRO A 162 9.56 16.02 -14.62
N TYR A 163 9.80 14.72 -14.70
CA TYR A 163 10.85 14.02 -13.96
C TYR A 163 11.39 12.84 -14.76
N ASP A 164 12.60 12.41 -14.43
CA ASP A 164 13.26 11.25 -15.01
C ASP A 164 13.86 10.36 -13.89
N THR A 165 14.71 9.41 -14.28
CA THR A 165 15.34 8.46 -13.37
C THR A 165 16.32 9.09 -12.37
N HIS A 166 16.72 10.35 -12.55
CA HIS A 166 17.59 11.11 -11.64
C HIS A 166 16.81 11.97 -10.64
N PHE A 167 15.48 11.84 -10.59
CA PHE A 167 14.62 12.66 -9.73
C PHE A 167 15.09 12.67 -8.26
N TYR A 168 15.35 11.49 -7.68
CA TYR A 168 15.79 11.39 -6.29
C TYR A 168 17.14 12.09 -6.09
N GLN A 169 18.13 11.81 -6.93
CA GLN A 169 19.46 12.41 -6.84
C GLN A 169 19.41 13.93 -6.97
N THR A 170 18.49 14.45 -7.80
CA THR A 170 18.34 15.88 -8.04
C THR A 170 17.69 16.60 -6.86
N TYR A 171 16.68 15.98 -6.22
CA TYR A 171 15.86 16.61 -5.19
C TYR A 171 16.05 16.01 -3.78
N GLN A 172 17.11 15.24 -3.56
CA GLN A 172 17.37 14.53 -2.30
C GLN A 172 17.34 15.48 -1.10
N ALA A 173 18.04 16.61 -1.18
CA ALA A 173 18.09 17.59 -0.10
C ALA A 173 16.70 18.15 0.24
N ASP A 174 15.89 18.46 -0.77
CA ASP A 174 14.52 18.99 -0.60
C ASP A 174 13.59 17.94 0.04
N LEU A 175 13.69 16.69 -0.42
CA LEU A 175 12.88 15.58 0.09
C LEU A 175 13.22 15.26 1.54
N LEU A 176 14.51 15.18 1.89
CA LEU A 176 14.96 14.93 3.26
C LEU A 176 14.68 16.12 4.17
N GLY A 177 14.79 17.35 3.66
CA GLY A 177 14.41 18.57 4.38
C GLY A 177 12.97 18.53 4.85
N LYS A 178 12.03 18.25 3.93
CA LYS A 178 10.60 18.07 4.27
C LYS A 178 10.35 16.93 5.25
N LEU A 179 11.04 15.81 5.08
CA LEU A 179 10.88 14.66 5.97
C LEU A 179 11.31 14.99 7.41
N ASN A 180 12.28 15.88 7.60
CA ASN A 180 12.74 16.32 8.91
C ASN A 180 11.83 17.35 9.58
N GLU A 181 11.00 18.07 8.82
CA GLU A 181 9.95 18.95 9.37
C GLU A 181 8.82 18.16 10.04
N ILE A 182 8.59 16.92 9.59
CA ILE A 182 7.61 16.00 10.17
C ILE A 182 8.25 15.34 11.40
N THR A 183 7.97 15.87 12.59
CA THR A 183 8.46 15.26 13.84
C THR A 183 7.75 13.93 14.11
N PRO A 184 8.48 12.87 14.53
CA PRO A 184 7.89 11.58 14.90
C PRO A 184 6.78 11.70 15.96
N GLU A 185 6.90 12.69 16.84
CA GLU A 185 5.98 12.99 17.95
C GLU A 185 4.59 13.43 17.46
N ALA A 186 4.51 14.18 16.34
CA ALA A 186 3.24 14.62 15.78
C ALA A 186 2.43 13.45 15.21
N GLY A 187 3.10 12.51 14.53
CA GLY A 187 2.48 11.28 14.01
C GLY A 187 2.04 10.33 15.13
N LEU A 188 2.87 10.20 16.18
CA LEU A 188 2.56 9.36 17.34
C LEU A 188 1.38 9.91 18.16
N ALA A 189 1.32 11.23 18.39
CA ALA A 189 0.22 11.87 19.12
C ALA A 189 -1.11 11.78 18.36
N ALA A 190 -1.09 11.98 17.04
CA ALA A 190 -2.26 11.79 16.19
C ALA A 190 -2.74 10.33 16.18
N GLY A 191 -1.79 9.38 16.06
CA GLY A 191 -2.07 7.94 16.12
C GLY A 191 -2.64 7.47 17.46
N LEU A 192 -2.04 7.93 18.58
CA LEU A 192 -2.52 7.62 19.94
C LEU A 192 -3.90 8.23 20.19
N THR A 193 -4.16 9.44 19.71
CA THR A 193 -5.48 10.08 19.85
C THR A 193 -6.53 9.33 19.03
N ALA A 194 -6.23 8.97 17.79
CA ALA A 194 -7.14 8.20 16.93
C ALA A 194 -7.40 6.80 17.49
N ALA A 195 -6.36 6.11 17.97
CA ALA A 195 -6.50 4.80 18.62
C ALA A 195 -7.29 4.91 19.93
N ALA A 196 -7.04 5.92 20.77
CA ALA A 196 -7.79 6.16 21.99
C ALA A 196 -9.27 6.50 21.73
N HIS A 197 -9.56 7.21 20.63
CA HIS A 197 -10.93 7.51 20.22
C HIS A 197 -11.68 6.28 19.71
N GLN A 198 -10.98 5.35 19.03
CA GLN A 198 -11.53 4.05 18.65
C GLN A 198 -11.67 3.09 19.84
N PHE A 199 -10.83 3.26 20.87
CA PHE A 199 -10.87 2.48 22.11
C PHE A 199 -11.71 3.10 23.23
N GLN A 200 -12.42 4.23 23.02
CA GLN A 200 -13.39 4.69 24.00
C GLN A 200 -14.47 3.61 24.16
N PRO A 201 -14.56 2.92 25.32
CA PRO A 201 -15.67 2.04 25.58
C PRO A 201 -16.91 2.93 25.58
N GLY A 202 -17.85 2.66 24.68
CA GLY A 202 -19.14 3.34 24.67
C GLY A 202 -19.68 3.43 26.09
N SER A 203 -20.02 4.64 26.50
CA SER A 203 -20.59 4.95 27.81
C SER A 203 -21.73 3.99 28.14
N ASN A 204 -21.46 3.08 29.08
CA ASN A 204 -22.38 2.34 29.95
C ASN A 204 -23.84 2.22 29.49
N GLY A 205 -24.11 1.28 28.58
CA GLY A 205 -25.35 0.52 28.64
C GLY A 205 -25.14 -0.67 29.59
N LYS A 206 -25.73 -0.63 30.79
CA LYS A 206 -25.67 -1.73 31.76
C LYS A 206 -26.19 -3.02 31.12
N ILE A 207 -25.29 -3.96 30.79
CA ILE A 207 -25.67 -5.33 30.45
C ILE A 207 -25.78 -6.10 31.76
N HIS A 208 -27.00 -6.49 32.11
CA HIS A 208 -27.27 -7.43 33.20
C HIS A 208 -26.58 -8.76 32.88
N ALA A 209 -25.67 -9.18 33.76
CA ALA A 209 -25.09 -10.51 33.73
C ALA A 209 -26.17 -11.53 34.08
N ASN A 210 -26.46 -12.45 33.15
CA ASN A 210 -27.19 -13.67 33.46
C ASN A 210 -26.68 -14.82 32.57
N GLY A 211 -26.15 -15.85 33.22
CA GLY A 211 -26.15 -17.23 32.74
C GLY A 211 -25.11 -17.60 31.68
N GLU A 212 -24.16 -18.45 32.08
CA GLU A 212 -23.27 -19.20 31.20
C GLU A 212 -24.02 -19.93 30.08
N ASN A 213 -23.67 -19.65 28.81
CA ASN A 213 -23.86 -20.62 27.75
C ASN A 213 -22.76 -20.44 26.69
N LYS A 214 -21.78 -21.35 26.65
CA LYS A 214 -20.69 -21.36 25.66
C LYS A 214 -21.27 -21.70 24.29
N GLN A 215 -21.68 -20.68 23.53
CA GLN A 215 -21.96 -20.83 22.11
C GLN A 215 -20.64 -21.04 21.35
N VAL A 216 -20.47 -22.25 20.82
CA VAL A 216 -19.37 -22.60 19.93
C VAL A 216 -19.58 -21.90 18.58
N SER A 217 -18.54 -21.25 18.07
CA SER A 217 -18.56 -20.53 16.79
C SER A 217 -19.02 -21.41 15.62
N SER A 218 -19.79 -20.82 14.70
CA SER A 218 -20.32 -21.46 13.48
C SER A 218 -19.23 -22.20 12.68
N TRP A 219 -18.02 -21.66 12.64
CA TRP A 219 -16.87 -22.25 11.95
C TRP A 219 -16.42 -23.58 12.55
N VAL A 220 -16.50 -23.73 13.88
CA VAL A 220 -16.11 -24.97 14.57
C VAL A 220 -17.16 -26.08 14.34
N GLN A 221 -18.43 -25.70 14.13
CA GLN A 221 -19.47 -26.67 13.79
C GLN A 221 -19.35 -27.19 12.35
N ILE A 222 -18.95 -26.33 11.41
CA ILE A 222 -18.78 -26.71 10.00
C ILE A 222 -17.64 -27.73 9.85
N ARG A 223 -16.48 -27.50 10.50
CA ARG A 223 -15.31 -28.40 10.42
C ARG A 223 -15.58 -29.81 10.95
N ARG A 224 -16.52 -29.97 11.89
CA ARG A 224 -16.89 -31.30 12.43
C ARG A 224 -17.79 -32.11 11.49
N ARG A 225 -18.49 -31.46 10.54
CA ARG A 225 -19.31 -32.18 9.54
C ARG A 225 -18.45 -32.78 8.42
N GLU A 226 -17.34 -32.15 8.06
CA GLU A 226 -16.48 -32.59 6.96
C GLU A 226 -15.56 -33.76 7.32
N GLN A 227 -15.42 -34.12 8.60
CA GLN A 227 -14.64 -35.29 9.03
C GLN A 227 -15.46 -36.60 9.09
N LEU A 228 -16.74 -36.57 8.69
CA LEU A 228 -17.65 -37.73 8.72
C LEU A 228 -18.20 -38.11 7.33
N GLN A 229 -17.53 -37.70 6.26
CA GLN A 229 -17.74 -38.20 4.89
C GLN A 229 -16.42 -38.77 4.37
#